data_AF-A0AAX6G5M8-F1
#
_entry.id   AF-A0AAX6G5M8-F1
#
_cell.length_a   1.000
_cell.length_b   1.000
_cell.length_c   1.000
_cell.angle_alpha   90.00
_cell.angle_beta   90.00
_cell.angle_gamma   90.00
#
_symmetry.space_group_name_H-M   'P 1'
#
loop_
_entity.id
_entity.type
_entity.pdbx_description
1 polymer ?
#
loop_
_entity_poly.entity_id
_entity_poly.type
_entity_poly.pdbx_seq_one_letter_code
_entity_poly.pdbx_strand_id
1 'polypeptide(L)'
;MKSTWEAMEQCCRLGLVNSIGVSNFSSKKLSQLLEHAAIPPAVNQVEMNTCWDQRKLRELCKEKGVHVTVVAAGRERSPVGIPLGYAEPRAEGDCYCKGEDGRTGCSQVAIRARCEHVGEEL
;
A
#
# COMPACT_ATOMS: atom_id res chain seq x y z
N MET A 1 -12.79 5.94 -6.80
CA MET A 1 -12.25 5.27 -5.59
C MET A 1 -13.37 4.84 -4.66
N LYS A 2 -14.29 5.73 -4.27
CA LYS A 2 -15.45 5.40 -3.43
C LYS A 2 -16.23 4.16 -3.89
N SER A 3 -16.68 4.13 -5.14
CA SER A 3 -17.44 2.99 -5.70
C SER A 3 -16.68 1.65 -5.65
N THR A 4 -15.36 1.67 -5.87
CA THR A 4 -14.53 0.46 -5.80
C THR A 4 -14.42 -0.05 -4.36
N TRP A 5 -14.25 0.85 -3.39
CA TRP A 5 -14.18 0.47 -1.98
C TRP A 5 -15.51 -0.08 -1.48
N GLU A 6 -16.62 0.58 -1.83
CA GLU A 6 -17.97 0.10 -1.49
C GLU A 6 -18.23 -1.32 -2.00
N ALA A 7 -17.77 -1.64 -3.22
CA ALA A 7 -17.85 -2.99 -3.77
C ALA A 7 -17.02 -4.01 -2.97
N MET A 8 -15.82 -3.63 -2.51
CA MET A 8 -15.02 -4.51 -1.64
C MET A 8 -15.66 -4.73 -0.28
N GLU A 9 -16.21 -3.68 0.32
CA GLU A 9 -16.92 -3.78 1.59
C GLU A 9 -18.10 -4.74 1.44
N GLN A 10 -18.77 -4.72 0.27
CA GLN A 10 -19.80 -5.69 -0.03
C GLN A 10 -19.27 -7.11 -0.13
N CYS A 11 -18.12 -7.35 -0.77
CA CYS A 11 -17.47 -8.65 -0.76
C CYS A 11 -17.18 -9.15 0.67
N CYS A 12 -16.75 -8.25 1.56
CA CYS A 12 -16.51 -8.57 2.96
C CYS A 12 -17.80 -8.90 3.71
N ARG A 13 -18.87 -8.12 3.51
CA ARG A 13 -20.19 -8.36 4.11
C ARG A 13 -20.84 -9.66 3.64
N LEU A 14 -20.60 -10.04 2.39
CA LEU A 14 -21.06 -11.31 1.82
C LEU A 14 -20.24 -12.52 2.28
N GLY A 15 -19.20 -12.32 3.11
CA GLY A 15 -18.34 -13.40 3.59
C GLY A 15 -17.42 -14.00 2.52
N LEU A 16 -17.34 -13.40 1.33
CA LEU A 16 -16.47 -13.88 0.26
C LEU A 16 -14.98 -13.68 0.60
N VAL A 17 -14.70 -12.71 1.46
CA VAL A 17 -13.35 -12.30 1.84
C VAL A 17 -13.34 -11.98 3.33
N ASN A 18 -12.30 -12.40 4.02
CA ASN A 18 -12.14 -12.16 5.46
C ASN A 18 -11.64 -10.73 5.76
N SER A 19 -10.89 -10.12 4.83
CA SER A 19 -10.34 -8.77 5.00
C SER A 19 -10.08 -8.09 3.67
N ILE A 20 -10.16 -6.76 3.68
CA ILE A 20 -9.95 -5.90 2.52
C ILE A 20 -8.86 -4.86 2.84
N GLY A 21 -8.11 -4.45 1.82
CA GLY A 21 -6.99 -3.52 1.97
C GLY A 21 -6.65 -2.80 0.67
N VAL A 22 -5.58 -2.02 0.72
CA VAL A 22 -5.11 -1.17 -0.38
C VAL A 22 -3.63 -1.40 -0.65
N SER A 23 -3.19 -1.00 -1.84
CA SER A 23 -1.79 -1.07 -2.24
C SER A 23 -1.40 0.19 -3.01
N ASN A 24 -0.19 0.71 -2.76
CA ASN A 24 0.32 1.96 -3.32
C ASN A 24 -0.58 3.17 -3.00
N PHE A 25 -1.10 3.23 -1.77
CA PHE A 25 -1.85 4.39 -1.27
C PHE A 25 -0.92 5.33 -0.50
N SER A 26 -0.85 6.58 -0.97
CA SER A 26 -0.19 7.66 -0.23
C SER A 26 -1.01 8.06 1.00
N SER A 27 -0.38 8.80 1.93
CA SER A 27 -1.07 9.24 3.15
C SER A 27 -2.35 10.04 2.85
N LYS A 28 -2.31 10.90 1.84
CA LYS A 28 -3.49 11.69 1.39
C LYS A 28 -4.62 10.81 0.88
N LYS A 29 -4.30 9.84 0.01
CA LYS A 29 -5.31 8.91 -0.55
C LYS A 29 -5.90 8.03 0.54
N LEU A 30 -5.07 7.57 1.48
CA LEU A 30 -5.51 6.76 2.61
C LEU A 30 -6.43 7.57 3.55
N SER A 31 -6.08 8.81 3.89
CA SER A 31 -6.96 9.68 4.69
C SER A 31 -8.30 9.90 4.02
N GLN A 32 -8.32 10.21 2.72
CA GLN A 32 -9.55 10.40 1.96
C GLN A 32 -10.43 9.13 1.93
N LEU A 33 -9.81 7.95 1.84
CA LEU A 33 -10.53 6.68 1.92
C LEU A 33 -11.18 6.49 3.29
N LEU A 34 -10.43 6.73 4.36
CA LEU A 34 -10.88 6.55 5.74
C LEU A 34 -12.03 7.48 6.13
N GLU A 35 -12.21 8.62 5.45
CA GLU A 35 -13.34 9.53 5.69
C GLU A 35 -14.70 8.92 5.34
N HIS A 36 -14.75 7.94 4.44
CA HIS A 36 -16.01 7.34 3.96
C HIS A 36 -16.05 5.81 4.03
N ALA A 37 -14.96 5.16 4.45
CA ALA A 37 -14.90 3.71 4.62
C ALA A 37 -15.74 3.29 5.84
N ALA A 38 -16.75 2.45 5.62
CA ALA A 38 -17.49 1.79 6.68
C ALA A 38 -16.67 0.64 7.30
N ILE A 39 -15.91 -0.07 6.45
CA ILE A 39 -14.91 -1.05 6.88
C ILE A 39 -13.54 -0.44 6.55
N PRO A 40 -12.71 -0.08 7.54
CA PRO A 40 -11.38 0.49 7.28
C PRO A 40 -10.46 -0.55 6.61
N PRO A 41 -9.53 -0.13 5.75
CA PRO A 41 -8.56 -1.04 5.15
C PRO A 41 -7.72 -1.70 6.24
N ALA A 42 -7.67 -3.04 6.23
CA ALA A 42 -6.85 -3.80 7.18
C ALA A 42 -5.34 -3.63 6.90
N VAL A 43 -4.98 -3.43 5.63
CA VAL A 43 -3.59 -3.32 5.19
C VAL A 43 -3.41 -2.24 4.11
N ASN A 44 -2.27 -1.55 4.14
CA ASN A 44 -1.74 -0.77 3.02
C ASN A 44 -0.38 -1.35 2.61
N GLN A 45 -0.33 -1.97 1.45
CA GLN A 45 0.89 -2.54 0.89
C GLN A 45 1.65 -1.48 0.08
N VAL A 46 2.88 -1.15 0.47
CA VAL A 46 3.65 -0.07 -0.17
C VAL A 46 5.12 -0.43 -0.36
N GLU A 47 5.73 0.18 -1.37
CA GLU A 47 7.16 0.09 -1.61
C GLU A 47 7.92 0.89 -0.54
N MET A 48 8.86 0.23 0.13
CA MET A 48 9.73 0.89 1.11
C MET A 48 11.14 0.33 1.03
N ASN A 49 12.12 1.20 1.26
CA ASN A 49 13.53 0.83 1.36
C ASN A 49 14.24 1.72 2.39
N THR A 50 15.53 1.49 2.64
CA THR A 50 16.31 2.22 3.67
C THR A 50 16.37 3.73 3.44
N CYS A 51 16.20 4.18 2.19
CA CYS A 51 16.23 5.59 1.83
C CYS A 51 14.84 6.18 1.54
N TRP A 52 13.85 5.31 1.34
CA TRP A 52 12.44 5.65 1.15
C TRP A 52 11.59 4.92 2.18
N ASP A 53 11.63 5.45 3.41
CA ASP A 53 11.04 4.79 4.56
C ASP A 53 9.56 5.18 4.78
N GLN A 54 9.04 6.17 4.04
CA GLN A 54 7.66 6.64 4.14
C GLN A 54 7.16 6.93 5.58
N ARG A 55 8.00 7.56 6.42
CA ARG A 55 7.69 7.93 7.83
C ARG A 55 6.24 8.39 8.07
N LYS A 56 5.80 9.43 7.34
CA LYS A 56 4.46 10.02 7.47
C LYS A 56 3.34 9.01 7.20
N LEU A 57 3.52 8.11 6.23
CA LEU A 57 2.52 7.09 5.93
C LEU A 57 2.47 6.04 7.05
N ARG A 58 3.63 5.61 7.57
CA ARG A 58 3.67 4.64 8.68
C ARG A 58 2.98 5.17 9.93
N GLU A 59 3.21 6.44 10.26
CA GLU A 59 2.57 7.10 11.41
C GLU A 59 1.05 7.15 11.26
N LEU A 60 0.57 7.57 10.08
CA LEU A 60 -0.86 7.58 9.78
C LEU A 60 -1.46 6.17 9.87
N CYS A 61 -0.82 5.17 9.26
CA CYS A 61 -1.30 3.79 9.32
C CYS A 61 -1.35 3.27 10.77
N LYS A 62 -0.34 3.58 11.58
CA LYS A 62 -0.31 3.21 13.00
C LYS A 62 -1.43 3.88 13.79
N GLU A 63 -1.66 5.18 13.59
CA GLU A 63 -2.73 5.93 14.26
C GLU A 63 -4.12 5.37 13.90
N LYS A 64 -4.31 4.98 12.64
CA LYS A 64 -5.59 4.50 12.11
C LYS A 64 -5.78 2.99 12.23
N GLY A 65 -4.85 2.27 12.83
CA GLY A 65 -4.92 0.81 12.99
C GLY A 65 -4.77 0.03 11.67
N VAL A 66 -4.20 0.63 10.63
CA VAL A 66 -3.95 0.01 9.32
C VAL A 66 -2.57 -0.65 9.33
N HIS A 67 -2.49 -1.93 8.98
CA HIS A 67 -1.20 -2.61 8.91
C HIS A 67 -0.42 -2.18 7.66
N VAL A 68 0.89 -1.96 7.78
CA VAL A 68 1.75 -1.67 6.62
C VAL A 68 2.48 -2.94 6.22
N THR A 69 2.32 -3.36 4.97
CA THR A 69 3.11 -4.44 4.38
C THR A 69 4.10 -3.84 3.39
N VAL A 70 5.39 -4.13 3.58
CA VAL A 70 6.44 -3.67 2.68
C VAL A 70 6.52 -4.61 1.49
N VAL A 71 6.46 -4.06 0.29
CA VAL A 71 6.92 -4.74 -0.93
C VAL A 71 8.31 -4.22 -1.24
N ALA A 72 9.29 -5.13 -1.24
CA ALA A 72 10.61 -4.78 -1.74
C ALA A 72 10.51 -4.67 -3.27
N ALA A 73 10.73 -3.47 -3.82
CA ALA A 73 11.14 -3.38 -5.21
C ALA A 73 12.44 -4.17 -5.33
N GLY A 74 12.41 -5.22 -6.14
CA GLY A 74 13.52 -6.15 -6.29
C GLY A 74 14.83 -5.40 -6.48
N ARG A 75 15.84 -5.76 -5.67
CA ARG A 75 17.23 -5.51 -6.06
C ARG A 75 17.50 -6.40 -7.27
N GLU A 76 17.24 -5.90 -8.47
CA GLU A 76 17.77 -6.51 -9.68
C GLU A 76 18.30 -5.39 -10.58
N ARG A 77 19.62 -5.39 -10.76
CA ARG A 77 20.28 -4.54 -11.74
C ARG A 77 19.74 -4.94 -13.10
N SER A 78 19.03 -4.04 -13.79
CA SER A 78 18.79 -4.22 -15.21
C SER A 78 20.15 -4.16 -15.94
N PRO A 79 20.47 -5.12 -16.85
CA PRO A 79 21.69 -5.08 -17.65
C PRO A 79 21.65 -4.04 -18.78
N VAL A 80 20.54 -3.28 -18.89
CA VAL A 80 20.34 -2.28 -19.93
C VAL A 80 20.28 -0.91 -19.26
N GLY A 81 21.36 -0.15 -19.45
CA GLY A 81 21.59 1.16 -18.83
C GLY A 81 20.55 2.21 -19.24
N ILE A 82 19.47 2.29 -18.47
CA ILE A 82 18.66 3.51 -18.36
C ILE A 82 19.27 4.30 -17.19
N PRO A 83 19.59 5.60 -17.33
CA PRO A 83 20.12 6.37 -16.21
C PRO A 83 19.04 6.47 -15.13
N LEU A 84 19.17 5.69 -14.05
CA LEU A 84 18.49 5.99 -12.79
C LEU A 84 19.08 7.31 -12.29
N GLY A 85 18.21 8.25 -11.93
CA GLY A 85 18.61 9.56 -11.39
C GLY A 85 19.69 9.40 -10.31
N TYR A 86 20.79 10.13 -10.50
CA TYR A 86 21.90 10.17 -9.57
C TYR A 86 21.43 10.69 -8.21
N ALA A 87 21.58 9.88 -7.16
CA ALA A 87 21.61 10.37 -5.79
C ALA A 87 23.02 10.94 -5.55
N GLU A 88 23.15 12.26 -5.56
CA GLU A 88 24.37 12.95 -5.15
C GLU A 88 24.62 12.69 -3.64
N PRO A 89 25.82 12.23 -3.24
CA PRO A 89 26.17 12.12 -1.83
C PRO A 89 26.47 13.51 -1.29
N ARG A 90 25.55 14.08 -0.50
CA ARG A 90 25.83 15.28 0.30
C ARG A 90 26.07 14.87 1.75
N ALA A 91 27.04 15.54 2.37
CA ALA A 91 27.57 15.24 3.69
C ALA A 91 26.49 15.13 4.77
N GLU A 92 26.70 14.12 5.64
CA GLU A 92 26.07 13.88 6.94
C GLU A 92 24.64 13.29 6.95
N GLY A 93 24.60 11.97 7.16
CA GLY A 93 23.75 11.37 8.20
C GLY A 93 22.30 11.03 7.89
N ASP A 94 21.68 11.60 6.85
CA ASP A 94 20.27 11.34 6.52
C ASP A 94 20.09 10.91 5.07
N CYS A 95 19.57 9.70 4.83
CA CYS A 95 19.15 9.29 3.48
C CYS A 95 17.85 10.02 3.13
N TYR A 96 17.97 11.16 2.44
CA TYR A 96 16.83 11.92 1.92
C TYR A 96 16.57 11.55 0.46
N CYS A 97 15.71 10.56 0.20
CA CYS A 97 15.12 10.41 -1.12
C CYS A 97 13.97 11.41 -1.27
N LYS A 98 14.13 12.42 -2.12
CA LYS A 98 12.97 13.09 -2.73
C LYS A 98 12.31 12.11 -3.68
N GLY A 99 11.05 11.80 -3.42
CA GLY A 99 10.11 11.24 -4.37
C GLY A 99 8.99 12.26 -4.49
N GLU A 100 9.27 13.34 -5.21
CA GLU A 100 8.28 14.35 -5.58
C GLU A 100 8.07 14.30 -7.10
N ASP A 101 7.70 13.13 -7.63
CA ASP A 101 7.17 12.98 -8.99
C ASP A 101 6.43 11.65 -9.19
N GLY A 102 5.25 11.56 -8.58
CA GLY A 102 4.03 11.33 -9.36
C GLY A 102 3.80 9.99 -10.07
N ARG A 103 4.70 9.00 -9.96
CA ARG A 103 4.49 7.64 -10.50
C ARG A 103 4.29 6.61 -9.40
N THR A 104 3.33 6.83 -8.49
CA THR A 104 2.66 5.68 -7.89
C THR A 104 1.92 4.98 -9.03
N GLY A 105 2.40 3.82 -9.47
CA GLY A 105 1.61 2.92 -10.32
C GLY A 105 0.18 2.84 -9.79
N CYS A 106 -0.81 2.76 -10.71
CA CYS A 106 -2.24 2.85 -10.42
C CYS A 106 -2.56 2.30 -9.02
N SER A 107 -2.99 3.15 -8.09
CA SER A 107 -3.30 2.72 -6.72
C SER A 107 -4.22 1.51 -6.77
N GLN A 108 -3.73 0.36 -6.30
CA GLN A 108 -4.42 -0.91 -6.43
C GLN A 108 -5.20 -1.17 -5.16
N VAL A 109 -6.26 -1.92 -5.35
CA VAL A 109 -7.15 -2.35 -4.29
C VAL A 109 -6.86 -3.83 -4.06
N ALA A 110 -6.55 -4.20 -2.82
CA ALA A 110 -6.07 -5.54 -2.49
C ALA A 110 -7.11 -6.29 -1.64
N ILE A 111 -7.49 -7.47 -2.10
CA ILE A 111 -8.41 -8.36 -1.37
C ILE A 111 -7.57 -9.48 -0.76
N ARG A 112 -7.68 -9.67 0.56
CA ARG A 112 -7.07 -10.84 1.22
C ARG A 112 -8.18 -11.81 1.61
N ALA A 113 -8.45 -12.76 0.72
CA ALA A 113 -9.24 -13.94 1.06
C ALA A 113 -8.30 -14.99 1.69
N ARG A 114 -8.55 -15.38 2.94
CA ARG A 114 -8.15 -16.72 3.38
C ARG A 114 -9.28 -17.63 2.93
N CYS A 115 -9.00 -18.48 1.94
CA CYS A 115 -9.91 -19.53 1.52
C CYS A 115 -10.00 -20.53 2.68
N GLU A 116 -11.01 -20.41 3.51
CA GLU A 116 -11.46 -21.55 4.32
C GLU A 116 -12.26 -22.42 3.35
N HIS A 117 -11.89 -23.70 3.24
CA HIS A 117 -12.63 -24.66 2.42
C HIS A 117 -14.12 -24.46 2.70
N VAL A 118 -14.90 -24.06 1.69
CA VAL A 118 -16.33 -24.27 1.69
C VAL A 118 -16.50 -25.78 1.66
N GLY A 119 -16.64 -26.37 2.85
CA GLY A 119 -17.10 -27.75 2.98
C GLY A 119 -18.47 -27.82 2.34
N GLU A 120 -18.53 -28.50 1.20
CA GLU A 120 -19.75 -29.16 0.75
C GLU A 120 -20.22 -30.06 1.90
N GLU A 121 -21.35 -29.73 2.52
CA GLU A 121 -22.18 -30.71 3.20
C GLU A 121 -23.61 -30.58 2.66
N LEU A 122 -24.10 -31.74 2.21
CA LEU A 122 -25.42 -32.05 1.65
C LEU A 122 -26.53 -31.91 2.69
#